data_AF-A0A2E3WV80-F1
#
_entry.id   AF-A0A2E3WV80-F1
#
_cell.length_a   1.000
_cell.length_b   1.000
_cell.length_c   1.000
_cell.angle_alpha   90.00
_cell.angle_beta   90.00
_cell.angle_gamma   90.00
#
_symmetry.space_group_name_H-M   'P 1'
#
loop_
_entity.id
_entity.type
_entity.pdbx_description
1 polymer ?
#
loop_
_entity_poly.entity_id
_entity_poly.type
_entity_poly.pdbx_seq_one_letter_code
_entity_poly.pdbx_strand_id
1 'polypeptide(L)'
;MEKGYNTDIDHSNGSYHVQTEDWGMDNPYLVSRVYQNGRVLKSLKIPYAEILPPSQRQSGQAVRLAMKIQHQKILDLLVSGQLL
;
A
#
# COMPACT_ATOMS: atom_id res chain seq x y z
N MET A 1 5.27 13.54 4.67
CA MET A 1 4.31 12.46 4.44
C MET A 1 3.43 12.82 3.26
N GLU A 2 3.25 11.89 2.34
CA GLU A 2 2.35 12.00 1.20
C GLU A 2 0.92 11.52 1.54
N LYS A 3 -0.07 11.99 0.78
CA LYS A 3 -1.46 11.53 0.93
C LYS A 3 -1.58 10.06 0.51
N GLY A 4 -2.13 9.22 1.38
CA GLY A 4 -2.34 7.79 1.14
C GLY A 4 -3.43 7.48 0.10
N TYR A 5 -3.52 6.19 -0.25
CA TYR A 5 -4.50 5.65 -1.19
C TYR A 5 -5.49 4.73 -0.47
N ASN A 6 -6.77 4.87 -0.80
CA ASN A 6 -7.86 4.05 -0.27
C ASN A 6 -8.74 3.58 -1.43
N THR A 7 -9.07 2.30 -1.45
CA THR A 7 -9.97 1.70 -2.46
C THR A 7 -10.87 0.66 -1.79
N ASP A 8 -12.17 0.80 -1.97
CA ASP A 8 -13.14 -0.25 -1.69
C ASP A 8 -13.31 -1.11 -2.95
N ILE A 9 -13.32 -2.42 -2.79
CA ILE A 9 -13.45 -3.37 -3.90
C ILE A 9 -14.28 -4.59 -3.50
N ASP A 10 -15.26 -4.91 -4.34
CA ASP A 10 -16.03 -6.15 -4.24
C ASP A 10 -15.34 -7.25 -5.04
N HIS A 11 -15.19 -8.41 -4.42
CA HIS A 11 -14.68 -9.62 -5.04
C HIS A 11 -15.62 -10.78 -4.70
N SER A 12 -15.50 -11.91 -5.41
CA SER A 12 -16.37 -13.09 -5.21
C SER A 12 -16.42 -13.58 -3.76
N ASN A 13 -15.35 -13.35 -2.99
CA ASN A 13 -15.21 -13.74 -1.59
C ASN A 13 -15.55 -12.60 -0.59
N GLY A 14 -16.25 -11.55 -1.04
CA GLY A 14 -16.73 -10.43 -0.22
C GLY A 14 -16.11 -9.08 -0.57
N SER A 15 -16.49 -8.05 0.21
CA SER A 15 -16.00 -6.67 0.05
C SER A 15 -14.74 -6.44 0.87
N TYR A 16 -13.77 -5.77 0.28
CA TYR A 16 -12.49 -5.44 0.90
C TYR A 16 -12.23 -3.95 0.83
N HIS A 17 -11.54 -3.44 1.85
CA HIS A 17 -10.97 -2.10 1.85
C HIS A 17 -9.45 -2.20 1.81
N VAL A 18 -8.82 -1.59 0.82
CA VAL A 18 -7.36 -1.51 0.71
C VAL A 18 -6.92 -0.09 1.03
N GLN A 19 -6.02 0.03 1.99
CA GLN A 19 -5.38 1.28 2.38
C GLN A 19 -3.88 1.17 2.11
N THR A 20 -3.24 2.25 1.65
CA THR A 20 -1.77 2.35 1.58
C THR A 20 -1.31 3.72 2.05
N GLU A 21 -0.38 3.73 3.00
CA GLU A 21 0.07 4.93 3.70
C GLU A 21 1.58 5.11 3.57
N ASP A 22 1.99 6.37 3.57
CA ASP A 22 3.35 6.79 3.80
C ASP A 22 3.53 7.13 5.29
N TRP A 23 4.44 6.44 5.99
CA TRP A 23 4.73 6.69 7.41
C TRP A 23 5.83 7.73 7.67
N GLY A 24 6.37 8.36 6.62
CA GLY A 24 7.26 9.51 6.70
C GLY A 24 8.71 9.19 7.05
N MET A 25 9.59 10.21 7.06
CA MET A 25 11.04 10.01 7.19
C MET A 25 11.50 9.50 8.55
N ASP A 26 10.75 9.76 9.62
CA ASP A 26 11.04 9.22 10.95
C ASP A 26 10.77 7.70 11.04
N ASN A 27 9.94 7.19 10.14
CA ASN A 27 9.58 5.78 10.03
C ASN A 27 9.38 5.43 8.53
N PRO A 28 10.46 5.36 7.74
CA PRO A 28 10.43 5.45 6.28
C PRO A 28 9.93 4.16 5.63
N TYR A 29 8.62 3.95 5.74
CA TYR A 29 7.91 2.78 5.23
C TYR A 29 6.67 3.19 4.45
N LEU A 30 6.38 2.39 3.42
CA LEU A 30 5.07 2.33 2.81
C LEU A 30 4.32 1.13 3.39
N VAL A 31 3.13 1.39 3.91
CA VAL A 31 2.33 0.39 4.61
C VAL A 31 1.01 0.20 3.92
N SER A 32 0.76 -1.00 3.40
CA SER A 32 -0.54 -1.40 2.89
C SER A 32 -1.27 -2.28 3.90
N ARG A 33 -2.59 -2.10 4.00
CA ARG A 33 -3.48 -2.92 4.80
C ARG A 33 -4.71 -3.29 3.99
N VAL A 34 -5.08 -4.56 4.06
CA VAL A 34 -6.33 -5.08 3.49
C VAL A 34 -7.25 -5.39 4.65
N TYR A 35 -8.44 -4.80 4.62
CA TYR A 35 -9.47 -5.01 5.62
C TYR A 35 -10.66 -5.75 5.01
N GLN A 36 -11.34 -6.52 5.85
CA GLN A 36 -12.67 -7.06 5.59
C GLN A 36 -13.50 -6.92 6.87
N ASN A 37 -14.68 -6.32 6.78
CA ASN A 37 -15.56 -6.07 7.93
C ASN A 37 -14.85 -5.38 9.12
N GLY A 38 -13.97 -4.41 8.83
CA GLY A 38 -13.20 -3.66 9.83
C GLY A 38 -11.99 -4.40 10.44
N ARG A 39 -11.74 -5.66 10.07
CA ARG A 39 -10.57 -6.44 10.53
C ARG A 39 -9.47 -6.41 9.49
N VAL A 40 -8.22 -6.24 9.92
CA VAL A 40 -7.04 -6.38 9.05
C VAL A 40 -6.85 -7.86 8.73
N LEU A 41 -6.93 -8.22 7.45
CA LEU A 41 -6.62 -9.57 6.97
C LEU A 41 -5.14 -9.71 6.59
N LYS A 42 -4.57 -8.67 5.98
CA LYS A 42 -3.19 -8.64 5.53
C LYS A 42 -2.58 -7.27 5.76
N SER A 43 -1.31 -7.25 6.12
CA SER A 43 -0.50 -6.05 6.12
C SER A 43 0.81 -6.30 5.38
N LEU A 44 1.23 -5.32 4.59
CA LEU A 44 2.51 -5.29 3.92
C LEU A 44 3.21 -3.99 4.32
N LYS A 45 4.44 -4.10 4.83
CA LYS A 45 5.26 -2.97 5.26
C LYS A 45 6.60 -3.06 4.55
N ILE A 46 6.88 -2.11 3.65
CA ILE A 46 8.11 -2.09 2.86
C ILE A 46 8.90 -0.81 3.18
N PRO A 47 10.18 -0.90 3.57
CA PRO A 47 10.99 0.28 3.81
C PRO A 47 11.29 1.00 2.51
N TYR A 48 11.37 2.33 2.54
CA TYR A 48 11.75 3.15 1.37
C TYR A 48 13.03 2.67 0.72
N ALA A 49 14.00 2.21 1.53
CA ALA A 49 15.31 1.80 1.04
C ALA A 49 15.27 0.60 0.07
N GLU A 50 14.21 -0.21 0.11
CA GLU A 50 14.02 -1.36 -0.77
C GLU A 50 13.41 -0.98 -2.12
N ILE A 51 12.61 0.08 -2.16
CA ILE A 51 11.79 0.47 -3.32
C ILE A 51 12.21 1.79 -3.97
N LEU A 52 13.08 2.57 -3.29
CA LEU A 52 13.57 3.86 -3.76
C LEU A 52 15.10 3.96 -3.66
N PRO A 53 15.78 4.47 -4.71
CA PRO A 53 17.21 4.73 -4.65
C PRO A 53 17.51 5.82 -3.61
N PRO A 54 18.70 5.84 -2.98
CA PRO A 54 19.07 6.81 -1.94
C PRO A 54 18.76 8.26 -2.29
N SER A 55 18.99 8.67 -3.54
CA SER A 55 18.76 10.03 -4.03
C SER A 55 17.28 10.45 -4.11
N GLN A 56 16.34 9.50 -4.06
CA GLN A 56 14.91 9.77 -4.22
C GLN A 56 14.09 9.54 -2.95
N ARG A 57 14.69 9.04 -1.86
CA ARG A 57 13.96 8.71 -0.61
C ARG A 57 13.29 9.92 0.05
N GLN A 58 13.82 11.12 -0.18
CA GLN A 58 13.24 12.38 0.33
C GLN A 58 12.32 13.06 -0.69
N SER A 59 12.19 12.51 -1.91
CA SER A 59 11.32 13.07 -2.93
C SER A 59 9.89 12.64 -2.70
N GLY A 60 9.02 13.57 -2.30
CA GLY A 60 7.59 13.32 -2.15
C GLY A 60 6.95 12.75 -3.41
N GLN A 61 7.38 13.20 -4.60
CA GLN A 61 6.88 12.66 -5.87
C GLN A 61 7.26 11.18 -6.07
N ALA A 62 8.50 10.80 -5.70
CA ALA A 62 8.96 9.42 -5.82
C ALA A 62 8.25 8.52 -4.80
N VAL A 63 8.10 8.99 -3.55
CA VAL A 63 7.33 8.30 -2.50
C VAL A 63 5.88 8.10 -2.93
N ARG A 64 5.23 9.13 -3.47
CA ARG A 64 3.86 9.05 -3.97
C ARG A 64 3.71 8.04 -5.11
N LEU A 65 4.65 8.03 -6.07
CA LEU A 65 4.64 7.07 -7.16
C LEU A 65 4.82 5.63 -6.66
N ALA A 66 5.79 5.40 -5.79
CA ALA A 66 6.03 4.08 -5.20
C ALA A 66 4.80 3.59 -4.40
N MET A 67 4.15 4.49 -3.67
CA MET A 67 2.92 4.20 -2.93
C MET A 67 1.76 3.83 -3.86
N LYS A 68 1.60 4.54 -4.98
CA LYS A 68 0.60 4.19 -6.01
C LYS A 68 0.86 2.81 -6.61
N ILE A 69 2.11 2.51 -6.93
CA ILE A 69 2.52 1.21 -7.49
C ILE A 69 2.22 0.08 -6.49
N GLN A 70 2.61 0.24 -5.23
CA GLN A 70 2.32 -0.74 -4.19
C GLN A 70 0.81 -0.95 -4.01
N HIS A 71 0.03 0.13 -3.97
CA HIS A 71 -1.43 0.05 -3.85
C HIS A 71 -2.07 -0.73 -5.00
N GLN A 72 -1.70 -0.40 -6.25
CA GLN A 72 -2.22 -1.10 -7.42
C GLN A 72 -1.85 -2.59 -7.40
N LYS A 73 -0.61 -2.92 -7.04
CA LYS A 73 -0.16 -4.31 -6.92
C LYS A 73 -0.99 -5.10 -5.91
N ILE A 74 -1.35 -4.49 -4.78
CA ILE A 74 -2.22 -5.15 -3.79
C ILE A 74 -3.62 -5.40 -4.36
N LEU A 75 -4.20 -4.44 -5.08
CA LEU A 75 -5.49 -4.61 -5.74
C LEU A 75 -5.43 -5.75 -6.78
N ASP A 76 -4.40 -5.79 -7.61
CA ASP A 76 -4.24 -6.82 -8.65
C ASP A 76 -4.10 -8.23 -8.03
N LEU A 77 -3.35 -8.35 -6.92
CA LEU A 77 -3.20 -9.61 -6.19
C LEU A 77 -4.50 -10.04 -5.50
N LEU A 78 -5.30 -9.08 -5.02
CA LEU A 78 -6.60 -9.36 -4.42
C LEU A 78 -7.58 -9.87 -5.47
N VAL A 79 -7.69 -9.17 -6.61
CA VAL A 79 -8.58 -9.53 -7.71
C VAL A 79 -8.21 -10.85 -8.36
N SER A 80 -6.91 -11.17 -8.43
CA SER A 80 -6.45 -12.48 -8.95
C SER A 80 -6.56 -13.63 -7.94
N GLY A 81 -6.98 -13.35 -6.69
CA GLY A 81 -7.09 -14.35 -5.63
C GLY A 81 -5.74 -14.86 -5.11
N GLN A 82 -4.65 -14.13 -5.34
CA GLN A 82 -3.29 -14.52 -4.93
C GLN A 82 -2.87 -13.92 -3.59
N LEU A 83 -3.64 -12.97 -3.05
CA LEU A 83 -3.28 -12.26 -1.81
C LEU A 83 -3.80 -12.93 -0.53
N LEU A 84 -4.97 -13.55 -0.61
CA LEU A 84 -5.75 -14.10 0.52
C LEU A 84 -5.98 -15.60 0.35
#